data_AF-A0A1Y5K2N1-F1
#
_entry.id   AF-A0A1Y5K2N1-F1
#
_cell.length_a   1.000
_cell.length_b   1.000
_cell.length_c   1.000
_cell.angle_alpha   90.00
_cell.angle_beta   90.00
_cell.angle_gamma   90.00
#
_symmetry.space_group_name_H-M   'P 1'
#
loop_
_entity.id
_entity.type
_entity.pdbx_description
1 polymer ?
#
loop_
_entity_poly.entity_id
_entity_poly.type
_entity_poly.pdbx_seq_one_letter_code
_entity_poly.pdbx_strand_id
1 'polypeptide(L)'
;MKKILLATIIASVSLTGCKTIESVQKDLGSITSGLTGDEATPEQVQLAYEKAEQAFQEALTAYNLIDSEALADFDTEKVYEAKEVWQVLESEFAELRLSPGHALDSASLFSSDTVADEIMEQSQQVIILVEGATVSKERITAVLKPVREEFAVLTQIDAKIHFEKRYSTLNEQHQELKQLLIDGKEAQVEQYVPQLLEQLTALEKDAVVQFYFSEYIHKIYKLANSDKASVFPAVYRDVKIHLEQGQVYAQQNYREYDGIKLKADLVAHQIARINSLYSEYTNLKTALDDKEIENELLKFENELAELTEKVGLGDLRNLTFSEQLNKVKEKL
;
A
#
# COMPACT_ATOMS: atom_id res chain seq x y z
N MET A 1 16.23 -1.11 -35.97
CA MET A 1 15.15 -0.27 -35.40
C MET A 1 15.59 0.25 -34.04
N LYS A 2 15.21 1.50 -33.73
CA LYS A 2 15.86 2.43 -32.80
C LYS A 2 15.88 1.97 -31.34
N LYS A 3 17.03 2.19 -30.68
CA LYS A 3 17.22 2.16 -29.22
C LYS A 3 16.40 3.30 -28.60
N ILE A 4 15.52 2.99 -27.66
CA ILE A 4 14.78 3.99 -26.88
C ILE A 4 15.60 4.23 -25.60
N LEU A 5 16.22 5.40 -25.52
CA LEU A 5 16.78 5.95 -24.29
C LEU A 5 15.61 6.38 -23.39
N LEU A 6 15.50 5.77 -22.21
CA LEU A 6 14.69 6.29 -21.11
C LEU A 6 15.43 7.52 -20.56
N ALA A 7 14.91 8.72 -20.85
CA ALA A 7 15.36 9.95 -20.21
C ALA A 7 14.63 10.07 -18.87
N THR A 8 15.33 9.78 -17.78
CA THR A 8 14.90 10.09 -16.41
C THR A 8 14.86 11.60 -16.25
N ILE A 9 13.67 12.20 -16.26
CA ILE A 9 13.49 13.60 -15.90
C ILE A 9 13.56 13.66 -14.37
N ILE A 10 14.76 13.92 -13.85
CA ILE A 10 14.93 14.43 -12.49
C ILE A 10 14.45 15.88 -12.56
N ALA A 11 13.20 16.11 -12.20
CA ALA A 11 12.70 17.45 -11.94
C ALA A 11 13.32 17.93 -10.62
N SER A 12 14.57 18.39 -10.69
CA SER A 12 15.15 19.22 -9.64
C SER A 12 14.35 20.51 -9.63
N VAL A 13 13.43 20.63 -8.66
CA VAL A 13 12.83 21.91 -8.29
C VAL A 13 13.94 22.75 -7.66
N SER A 14 14.73 23.37 -8.53
CA SER A 14 15.64 24.43 -8.16
C SER A 14 14.76 25.61 -7.72
N LEU A 15 14.53 25.73 -6.41
CA LEU A 15 14.09 26.95 -5.75
C LEU A 15 15.15 28.03 -6.00
N THR A 16 15.11 28.64 -7.18
CA THR A 16 15.93 29.80 -7.49
C THR A 16 15.40 30.99 -6.71
N GLY A 17 16.08 31.29 -5.61
CA GLY A 17 16.21 32.66 -5.08
C GLY A 17 15.17 33.09 -4.05
N CYS A 18 15.05 32.39 -2.93
CA CYS A 18 14.56 33.02 -1.70
C CYS A 18 15.76 33.60 -0.96
N LYS A 19 15.74 34.92 -0.68
CA LYS A 19 16.60 35.48 0.37
C LYS A 19 16.24 34.73 1.65
N THR A 20 17.18 33.98 2.22
CA THR A 20 16.94 33.19 3.42
C THR A 20 16.51 34.10 4.58
N ILE A 21 15.59 33.62 5.43
CA ILE A 21 15.13 34.29 6.66
C ILE A 21 16.30 34.74 7.57
N GLU A 22 17.46 34.09 7.47
CA GLU A 22 18.70 34.52 8.15
C GLU A 22 19.12 35.95 7.76
N SER A 23 18.85 36.38 6.52
CA SER A 23 19.03 37.77 6.08
C SER A 23 17.97 38.72 6.64
N VAL A 24 16.75 38.22 6.88
CA VAL A 24 15.61 38.99 7.41
C VAL A 24 15.77 39.22 8.92
N GLN A 25 16.11 38.19 9.70
CA GLN A 25 16.43 38.30 11.14
C GLN A 25 17.65 39.18 11.41
N LYS A 26 18.71 39.07 10.57
CA LYS A 26 19.91 39.91 10.69
C LYS A 26 19.65 41.38 10.33
N ASP A 27 18.76 41.65 9.38
CA ASP A 27 18.30 43.00 9.05
C ASP A 27 17.29 43.56 10.05
N LEU A 28 16.77 42.75 10.98
CA LEU A 28 15.85 43.19 12.06
C LEU A 28 16.60 43.56 13.32
N GLY A 29 17.57 42.76 13.76
CA GLY A 29 18.42 43.11 14.91
C GLY A 29 19.15 44.44 14.74
N SER A 30 19.33 44.93 13.50
CA SER A 30 19.88 46.27 13.21
C SER A 30 18.85 47.41 13.21
N ILE A 31 17.54 47.12 13.12
CA ILE A 31 16.44 48.10 13.05
C ILE A 31 15.66 48.17 14.37
N THR A 32 15.47 47.04 15.07
CA THR A 32 14.65 46.94 16.29
C THR A 32 15.47 47.00 17.59
N SER A 33 16.80 47.13 17.51
CA SER A 33 17.65 47.39 18.68
C SER A 33 17.32 48.75 19.31
N GLY A 34 16.33 48.77 20.22
CA GLY A 34 16.03 49.89 21.12
C GLY A 34 14.90 50.84 20.72
N LEU A 35 14.10 50.53 19.69
CA LEU A 35 12.99 51.38 19.23
C LEU A 35 11.64 50.72 19.55
N THR A 36 10.95 51.22 20.56
CA THR A 36 9.56 50.80 20.90
C THR A 36 8.63 52.00 20.69
N GLY A 37 7.48 51.77 20.03
CA GLY A 37 6.29 52.63 19.97
C GLY A 37 6.47 54.12 19.62
N ASP A 38 7.00 54.92 20.56
CA ASP A 38 6.95 56.39 20.54
C ASP A 38 8.13 57.08 19.83
N GLU A 39 9.21 56.35 19.51
CA GLU A 39 10.42 56.91 18.86
C GLU A 39 10.59 56.49 17.39
N ALA A 40 9.70 55.63 16.87
CA ALA A 40 9.81 55.07 15.53
C ALA A 40 9.26 56.01 14.44
N THR A 41 9.97 56.12 13.32
CA THR A 41 9.48 56.89 12.16
C THR A 41 8.38 56.12 11.43
N PRO A 42 7.46 56.81 10.71
CA PRO A 42 6.45 56.15 9.88
C PRO A 42 7.04 55.17 8.86
N GLU A 43 8.25 55.45 8.35
CA GLU A 43 8.97 54.58 7.43
C GLU A 43 9.43 53.28 8.10
N GLN A 44 9.84 53.33 9.38
CA GLN A 44 10.23 52.14 10.14
C GLN A 44 9.04 51.26 10.47
N VAL A 45 7.90 51.84 10.85
CA VAL A 45 6.65 51.12 11.10
C VAL A 45 6.17 50.43 9.81
N GLN A 46 6.18 51.14 8.69
CA GLN A 46 5.80 50.58 7.39
C GLN A 46 6.73 49.43 6.97
N LEU A 47 8.04 49.58 7.15
CA LEU A 47 9.01 48.53 6.83
C LEU A 47 8.83 47.28 7.71
N ALA A 48 8.54 47.46 9.01
CA ALA A 48 8.27 46.35 9.93
C ALA A 48 7.01 45.59 9.51
N TYR A 49 5.94 46.30 9.17
CA TYR A 49 4.72 45.71 8.62
C TYR A 49 4.99 44.94 7.32
N GLU A 50 5.72 45.51 6.36
CA GLU A 50 6.02 44.86 5.08
C GLU A 50 6.83 43.56 5.26
N LYS A 51 7.77 43.52 6.21
CA LYS A 51 8.52 42.31 6.55
C LYS A 51 7.63 41.25 7.18
N ALA A 52 6.75 41.64 8.10
CA ALA A 52 5.78 40.74 8.73
C ALA A 52 4.79 40.17 7.69
N GLU A 53 4.31 41.00 6.77
CA GLU A 53 3.46 40.57 5.65
C GLU A 53 4.19 39.59 4.74
N GLN A 54 5.45 39.86 4.39
CA GLN A 54 6.26 38.93 3.60
C GLN A 54 6.42 37.57 4.31
N ALA A 55 6.80 37.57 5.59
CA ALA A 55 6.96 36.34 6.37
C ALA A 55 5.65 35.55 6.47
N PHE A 56 4.52 36.24 6.68
CA PHE A 56 3.20 35.63 6.70
C PHE A 56 2.85 34.97 5.36
N GLN A 57 3.13 35.62 4.21
CA GLN A 57 2.86 35.04 2.89
C GLN A 57 3.73 33.81 2.59
N GLU A 58 5.00 33.83 3.04
CA GLU A 58 5.89 32.67 2.96
C GLU A 58 5.36 31.51 3.82
N ALA A 59 4.94 31.79 5.06
CA ALA A 59 4.32 30.81 5.95
C ALA A 59 3.00 30.27 5.41
N LEU A 60 2.14 31.11 4.81
CA LEU A 60 0.90 30.69 4.15
C LEU A 60 1.19 29.71 3.00
N THR A 61 2.21 30.00 2.21
CA THR A 61 2.63 29.13 1.10
C THR A 61 3.07 27.77 1.63
N ALA A 62 3.89 27.74 2.68
CA ALA A 62 4.28 26.50 3.34
C ALA A 62 3.07 25.77 3.95
N TYR A 63 2.23 26.47 4.71
CA TYR A 63 1.05 25.92 5.37
C TYR A 63 0.10 25.22 4.38
N ASN A 64 -0.10 25.80 3.20
CA ASN A 64 -0.92 25.20 2.14
C ASN A 64 -0.38 23.86 1.62
N LEU A 65 0.92 23.55 1.83
CA LEU A 65 1.49 22.25 1.48
C LEU A 65 0.98 21.11 2.37
N ILE A 66 0.55 21.40 3.60
CA ILE A 66 0.13 20.38 4.56
C ILE A 66 -0.94 19.45 3.95
N ASP A 67 -2.00 20.04 3.41
CA ASP A 67 -3.12 19.27 2.87
C ASP A 67 -2.84 18.85 1.41
N SER A 68 -2.19 19.69 0.59
CA SER A 68 -1.91 19.34 -0.81
C SER A 68 -0.95 18.17 -0.96
N GLU A 69 0.00 18.04 -0.03
CA GLU A 69 1.00 16.96 -0.01
C GLU A 69 0.67 15.85 0.99
N ALA A 70 -0.49 15.92 1.65
CA ALA A 70 -0.93 14.97 2.68
C ALA A 70 0.14 14.72 3.76
N LEU A 71 0.78 15.78 4.25
CA LEU A 71 1.93 15.68 5.17
C LEU A 71 1.57 14.98 6.49
N ALA A 72 0.29 15.04 6.90
CA ALA A 72 -0.21 14.38 8.12
C ALA A 72 -0.04 12.85 8.10
N ASP A 73 0.00 12.22 6.92
CA ASP A 73 0.22 10.78 6.76
C ASP A 73 1.66 10.37 7.09
N PHE A 74 2.58 11.33 7.11
CA PHE A 74 4.02 11.13 7.27
C PHE A 74 4.53 11.62 8.62
N ASP A 75 4.09 12.78 9.10
CA ASP A 75 4.55 13.38 10.36
C ASP A 75 3.39 14.13 11.04
N THR A 76 2.54 13.37 11.75
CA THR A 76 1.32 13.91 12.37
C THR A 76 1.62 14.93 13.47
N GLU A 77 2.71 14.77 14.21
CA GLU A 77 3.10 15.66 15.31
C GLU A 77 3.49 17.04 14.78
N LYS A 78 4.41 17.14 13.82
CA LYS A 78 4.80 18.44 13.25
C LYS A 78 3.64 19.13 12.53
N VAL A 79 2.79 18.37 11.86
CA VAL A 79 1.60 18.93 11.21
C VAL A 79 0.61 19.47 12.23
N TYR A 80 0.41 18.76 13.34
CA TYR A 80 -0.45 19.23 14.43
C TYR A 80 0.09 20.53 15.03
N GLU A 81 1.38 20.57 15.38
CA GLU A 81 2.02 21.78 15.91
C GLU A 81 1.96 22.94 14.91
N ALA A 82 2.19 22.69 13.61
CA ALA A 82 2.11 23.73 12.58
C ALA A 82 0.70 24.34 12.49
N LYS A 83 -0.34 23.51 12.65
CA LYS A 83 -1.74 23.98 12.65
C LYS A 83 -2.07 24.81 13.88
N GLU A 84 -1.54 24.46 15.07
CA GLU A 84 -1.74 25.26 16.28
C GLU A 84 -1.06 26.63 16.15
N VAL A 85 0.19 26.68 15.70
CA VAL A 85 0.91 27.95 15.50
C VAL A 85 0.24 28.79 14.41
N TRP A 86 -0.17 28.17 13.30
CA TRP A 86 -0.85 28.87 12.21
C TRP A 86 -2.15 29.54 12.65
N GLN A 87 -2.94 28.90 13.51
CA GLN A 87 -4.20 29.46 13.99
C GLN A 87 -3.99 30.76 14.78
N VAL A 88 -2.93 30.84 15.58
CA VAL A 88 -2.57 32.06 16.31
C VAL A 88 -2.05 33.12 15.34
N LEU A 89 -1.09 32.76 14.49
CA LEU A 89 -0.49 33.62 13.49
C LEU A 89 -1.53 34.26 12.55
N GLU A 90 -2.50 33.48 12.06
CA GLU A 90 -3.56 33.97 11.18
C GLU A 90 -4.42 35.03 11.87
N SER A 91 -4.74 34.84 13.15
CA SER A 91 -5.51 35.82 13.93
C SER A 91 -4.72 37.09 14.17
N GLU A 92 -3.48 36.99 14.63
CA GLU A 92 -2.61 38.13 14.97
C GLU A 92 -2.25 38.95 13.71
N PHE A 93 -1.94 38.29 12.61
CA PHE A 93 -1.69 38.98 11.34
C PHE A 93 -2.94 39.67 10.78
N ALA A 94 -4.13 39.09 10.96
CA ALA A 94 -5.37 39.75 10.56
C ALA A 94 -5.62 41.05 11.34
N GLU A 95 -5.27 41.07 12.63
CA GLU A 95 -5.32 42.29 13.46
C GLU A 95 -4.29 43.32 13.00
N LEU A 96 -3.03 42.92 12.80
CA LEU A 96 -1.98 43.82 12.32
C LEU A 96 -2.33 44.42 10.94
N ARG A 97 -2.92 43.63 10.04
CA ARG A 97 -3.35 44.11 8.71
C ARG A 97 -4.43 45.19 8.78
N LEU A 98 -5.31 45.15 9.78
CA LEU A 98 -6.32 46.18 9.99
C LEU A 98 -5.74 47.45 10.61
N SER A 99 -4.57 47.37 11.25
CA SER A 99 -3.93 48.52 11.89
C SER A 99 -2.39 48.42 11.80
N PRO A 100 -1.80 48.65 10.61
CA PRO A 100 -0.35 48.53 10.37
C PRO A 100 0.51 49.44 11.26
N GLY A 101 -0.08 50.51 11.80
CA GLY A 101 0.57 51.42 12.74
C GLY A 101 1.10 50.76 14.02
N HIS A 102 0.53 49.60 14.39
CA HIS A 102 0.90 48.85 15.60
C HIS A 102 2.04 47.84 15.37
N ALA A 103 2.68 47.82 14.19
CA ALA A 103 3.73 46.85 13.87
C ALA A 103 4.91 46.87 14.87
N LEU A 104 5.26 48.05 15.39
CA LEU A 104 6.35 48.24 16.35
C LEU A 104 5.86 48.42 17.80
N ASP A 105 4.58 48.16 18.06
CA ASP A 105 4.06 48.11 19.42
C ASP A 105 4.55 46.83 20.09
N SER A 106 4.70 46.88 21.42
CA SER A 106 5.06 45.70 22.21
C SER A 106 3.97 44.63 22.08
N ALA A 107 4.36 43.42 21.68
CA ALA A 107 3.45 42.28 21.54
C ALA A 107 2.91 41.79 22.90
N SER A 108 3.67 41.99 23.98
CA SER A 108 3.28 41.56 25.33
C SER A 108 3.93 42.42 26.40
N LEU A 109 3.22 42.65 27.50
CA LEU A 109 3.72 43.36 28.69
C LEU A 109 4.95 42.71 29.33
N PHE A 110 5.29 41.47 28.94
CA PHE A 110 6.40 40.69 29.47
C PHE A 110 7.48 40.37 28.43
N SER A 111 7.30 40.73 27.15
CA SER A 111 8.30 40.53 26.10
C SER A 111 8.85 41.86 25.58
N SER A 112 10.10 41.83 25.13
CA SER A 112 10.71 42.93 24.37
C SER A 112 10.31 42.93 22.90
N ASP A 113 9.59 41.92 22.43
CA ASP A 113 9.29 41.72 21.02
C ASP A 113 8.13 42.62 20.57
N THR A 114 8.22 43.09 19.32
CA THR A 114 7.14 43.85 18.69
C THR A 114 6.10 42.92 18.08
N VAL A 115 4.92 43.43 17.76
CA VAL A 115 3.88 42.66 17.04
C VAL A 115 4.43 42.10 15.72
N ALA A 116 5.24 42.87 14.99
CA ALA A 116 5.88 42.40 13.77
C ALA A 116 6.89 41.27 14.05
N ASP A 117 7.69 41.36 15.11
CA ASP A 117 8.66 40.31 15.47
C ASP A 117 7.95 38.99 15.80
N GLU A 118 6.87 39.03 16.57
CA GLU A 118 6.08 37.84 16.94
C GLU A 118 5.47 37.15 15.71
N ILE A 119 4.86 37.92 14.80
CA ILE A 119 4.29 37.38 13.55
C ILE A 119 5.39 36.71 12.71
N MET A 120 6.58 37.31 12.66
CA MET A 120 7.70 36.76 11.90
C MET A 120 8.28 35.50 12.54
N GLU A 121 8.37 35.44 13.87
CA GLU A 121 8.81 34.26 14.61
C GLU A 121 7.82 33.10 14.42
N GLN A 122 6.53 33.33 14.62
CA GLN A 122 5.49 32.32 14.39
C GLN A 122 5.44 31.87 12.93
N SER A 123 5.61 32.80 11.97
CA SER A 123 5.72 32.47 10.54
C SER A 123 6.89 31.51 10.29
N GLN A 124 8.05 31.80 10.88
CA GLN A 124 9.22 30.93 10.75
C GLN A 124 9.00 29.57 11.40
N GLN A 125 8.31 29.51 12.54
CA GLN A 125 7.98 28.26 13.21
C GLN A 125 7.07 27.38 12.34
N VAL A 126 6.03 27.96 11.71
CA VAL A 126 5.17 27.23 10.75
C VAL A 126 6.01 26.67 9.60
N ILE A 127 6.88 27.48 8.99
CA ILE A 127 7.75 27.05 7.89
C ILE A 127 8.62 25.87 8.31
N ILE A 128 9.33 25.97 9.46
CA ILE A 128 10.21 24.91 9.97
C ILE A 128 9.45 23.61 10.20
N LEU A 129 8.24 23.68 10.78
CA LEU A 129 7.43 22.49 11.06
C LEU A 129 6.96 21.81 9.76
N VAL A 130 6.51 22.59 8.79
CA VAL A 130 6.10 22.08 7.46
C VAL A 130 7.28 21.51 6.68
N GLU A 131 8.41 22.21 6.65
CA GLU A 131 9.64 21.71 6.02
C GLU A 131 10.11 20.42 6.67
N GLY A 132 10.07 20.35 8.01
CA GLY A 132 10.35 19.13 8.77
C GLY A 132 9.46 17.96 8.36
N ALA A 133 8.14 18.18 8.26
CA ALA A 133 7.20 17.16 7.81
C ALA A 133 7.42 16.75 6.34
N THR A 134 7.83 17.69 5.49
CA THR A 134 8.19 17.43 4.08
C THR A 134 9.43 16.55 3.99
N VAL A 135 10.47 16.84 4.78
CA VAL A 135 11.67 16.00 4.89
C VAL A 135 11.32 14.60 5.42
N SER A 136 10.45 14.49 6.43
CA SER A 136 9.94 13.20 6.91
C SER A 136 9.28 12.41 5.78
N LYS A 137 8.42 13.06 4.97
CA LYS A 137 7.76 12.45 3.80
C LYS A 137 8.76 11.93 2.77
N GLU A 138 9.77 12.73 2.42
CA GLU A 138 10.80 12.34 1.45
C GLU A 138 11.57 11.12 1.93
N ARG A 139 12.04 11.13 3.19
CA ARG A 139 12.77 10.01 3.80
C ARG A 139 11.93 8.74 3.87
N ILE A 140 10.71 8.83 4.39
CA ILE A 140 9.78 7.69 4.48
C ILE A 140 9.50 7.13 3.09
N THR A 141 9.25 7.99 2.10
CA THR A 141 8.94 7.54 0.74
C THR A 141 10.14 6.90 0.05
N ALA A 142 11.35 7.42 0.27
CA ALA A 142 12.57 6.89 -0.34
C ALA A 142 13.02 5.58 0.31
N VAL A 143 13.19 5.57 1.63
CA VAL A 143 13.80 4.46 2.37
C VAL A 143 12.84 3.28 2.51
N LEU A 144 11.55 3.55 2.78
CA LEU A 144 10.53 2.51 2.97
C LEU A 144 9.77 2.16 1.69
N LYS A 145 10.20 2.67 0.52
CA LYS A 145 9.59 2.33 -0.78
C LYS A 145 9.32 0.82 -0.94
N PRO A 146 10.31 -0.09 -0.81
CA PRO A 146 10.05 -1.51 -1.05
C PRO A 146 9.07 -2.10 -0.04
N VAL A 147 9.09 -1.65 1.22
CA VAL A 147 8.17 -2.09 2.27
C VAL A 147 6.73 -1.66 1.94
N ARG A 148 6.56 -0.41 1.51
CA ARG A 148 5.25 0.14 1.12
C ARG A 148 4.68 -0.55 -0.12
N GLU A 149 5.52 -0.81 -1.12
CA GLU A 149 5.13 -1.57 -2.30
C GLU A 149 4.65 -2.98 -1.92
N GLU A 150 5.34 -3.63 -0.98
CA GLU A 150 4.96 -4.95 -0.48
C GLU A 150 3.61 -4.95 0.25
N PHE A 151 3.36 -3.97 1.13
CA PHE A 151 2.05 -3.81 1.76
C PHE A 151 0.92 -3.58 0.75
N ALA A 152 1.20 -2.89 -0.35
CA ALA A 152 0.22 -2.71 -1.42
C ALA A 152 -0.13 -4.04 -2.10
N VAL A 153 0.86 -4.90 -2.36
CA VAL A 153 0.64 -6.26 -2.88
C VAL A 153 -0.18 -7.10 -1.90
N LEU A 154 0.21 -7.13 -0.63
CA LEU A 154 -0.51 -7.85 0.43
C LEU A 154 -1.97 -7.40 0.56
N THR A 155 -2.25 -6.12 0.32
CA THR A 155 -3.60 -5.58 0.33
C THR A 155 -4.43 -6.09 -0.85
N GLN A 156 -3.83 -6.24 -2.04
CA GLN A 156 -4.53 -6.75 -3.23
C GLN A 156 -4.96 -8.21 -3.10
N ILE A 157 -4.24 -9.00 -2.30
CA ILE A 157 -4.53 -10.43 -2.05
C ILE A 157 -5.24 -10.66 -0.71
N ASP A 158 -5.85 -9.62 -0.15
CA ASP A 158 -6.63 -9.68 1.09
C ASP A 158 -5.87 -10.32 2.28
N ALA A 159 -4.54 -10.14 2.34
CA ALA A 159 -3.71 -10.79 3.35
C ALA A 159 -4.16 -10.46 4.78
N LYS A 160 -4.63 -9.23 5.02
CA LYS A 160 -5.15 -8.78 6.32
C LYS A 160 -6.37 -9.58 6.78
N ILE A 161 -7.24 -10.02 5.86
CA ILE A 161 -8.47 -10.77 6.20
C ILE A 161 -8.11 -12.14 6.77
N HIS A 162 -7.13 -12.82 6.16
CA HIS A 162 -6.79 -14.19 6.54
C HIS A 162 -5.62 -14.30 7.51
N PHE A 163 -4.78 -13.27 7.60
CA PHE A 163 -3.57 -13.24 8.42
C PHE A 163 -3.49 -11.99 9.30
N GLU A 164 -4.63 -11.55 9.85
CA GLU A 164 -4.77 -10.29 10.60
C GLU A 164 -3.65 -10.07 11.62
N LYS A 165 -3.40 -11.02 12.51
CA LYS A 165 -2.37 -10.89 13.55
C LYS A 165 -0.98 -10.64 12.97
N ARG A 166 -0.58 -11.41 11.96
CA ARG A 166 0.75 -11.29 11.34
C ARG A 166 0.86 -9.99 10.55
N TYR A 167 -0.18 -9.63 9.80
CA TYR A 167 -0.24 -8.37 9.06
C TYR A 167 -0.11 -7.17 10.01
N SER A 168 -0.87 -7.16 11.12
CA SER A 168 -0.85 -6.08 12.10
C SER A 168 0.51 -5.92 12.76
N THR A 169 1.16 -7.01 13.16
CA THR A 169 2.54 -6.94 13.71
C THR A 169 3.54 -6.37 12.70
N LEU A 170 3.47 -6.76 11.44
CA LEU A 170 4.35 -6.19 10.41
C LEU A 170 4.04 -4.71 10.15
N ASN A 171 2.77 -4.32 10.21
CA ASN A 171 2.38 -2.93 10.09
C ASN A 171 2.86 -2.08 11.28
N GLU A 172 2.82 -2.62 12.50
CA GLU A 172 3.40 -1.98 13.69
C GLU A 172 4.90 -1.73 13.49
N GLN A 173 5.66 -2.75 13.06
CA GLN A 173 7.08 -2.58 12.73
C GLN A 173 7.30 -1.53 11.65
N HIS A 174 6.45 -1.48 10.61
CA HIS A 174 6.52 -0.44 9.60
C HIS A 174 6.28 0.96 10.18
N GLN A 175 5.34 1.14 11.12
CA GLN A 175 5.15 2.42 11.81
C GLN A 175 6.35 2.78 12.69
N GLU A 176 6.95 1.82 13.39
CA GLU A 176 8.18 2.03 14.17
C GLU A 176 9.33 2.54 13.27
N LEU A 177 9.50 1.94 12.08
CA LEU A 177 10.49 2.41 11.11
C LEU A 177 10.19 3.82 10.59
N LYS A 178 8.91 4.16 10.37
CA LYS A 178 8.53 5.54 10.03
C LYS A 178 8.93 6.51 11.13
N GLN A 179 8.67 6.16 12.40
CA GLN A 179 9.05 7.01 13.53
C GLN A 179 10.57 7.21 13.61
N LEU A 180 11.36 6.17 13.38
CA LEU A 180 12.82 6.31 13.33
C LEU A 180 13.29 7.24 12.20
N LEU A 181 12.60 7.29 11.07
CA LEU A 181 12.92 8.23 9.98
C LEU A 181 12.56 9.68 10.34
N ILE A 182 11.46 9.89 11.05
CA ILE A 182 11.08 11.19 11.62
C ILE A 182 12.16 11.67 12.61
N ASP A 183 12.68 10.76 13.44
CA ASP A 183 13.78 11.01 14.37
C ASP A 183 15.16 11.21 13.68
N GLY A 184 15.23 11.06 12.36
CA GLY A 184 16.49 11.19 11.59
C GLY A 184 17.44 9.99 11.71
N LYS A 185 16.96 8.83 12.16
CA LYS A 185 17.76 7.59 12.35
C LYS A 185 17.78 6.71 11.09
N GLU A 186 18.06 7.31 9.95
CA GLU A 186 18.01 6.64 8.63
C GLU A 186 18.90 5.39 8.54
N ALA A 187 20.16 5.50 8.97
CA ALA A 187 21.11 4.39 8.93
C ALA A 187 20.66 3.18 9.78
N GLN A 188 19.87 3.40 10.83
CA GLN A 188 19.29 2.33 11.64
C GLN A 188 18.14 1.65 10.88
N VAL A 189 17.29 2.43 10.22
CA VAL A 189 16.16 1.92 9.43
C VAL A 189 16.64 1.05 8.26
N GLU A 190 17.68 1.49 7.55
CA GLU A 190 18.28 0.73 6.44
C GLU A 190 18.73 -0.68 6.86
N GLN A 191 19.12 -0.89 8.12
CA GLN A 191 19.50 -2.21 8.65
C GLN A 191 18.30 -3.12 8.91
N TYR A 192 17.13 -2.56 9.25
CA TYR A 192 15.92 -3.31 9.55
C TYR A 192 15.04 -3.58 8.33
N VAL A 193 15.13 -2.75 7.28
CA VAL A 193 14.33 -2.91 6.05
C VAL A 193 14.45 -4.32 5.45
N PRO A 194 15.64 -4.93 5.28
CA PRO A 194 15.73 -6.29 4.72
C PRO A 194 15.00 -7.34 5.54
N GLN A 195 15.03 -7.23 6.88
CA GLN A 195 14.37 -8.18 7.78
C GLN A 195 12.85 -8.06 7.68
N LEU A 196 12.33 -6.83 7.65
CA LEU A 196 10.89 -6.59 7.47
C LEU A 196 10.42 -7.08 6.10
N LEU A 197 11.20 -6.83 5.03
CA LEU A 197 10.88 -7.33 3.69
C LEU A 197 10.86 -8.85 3.60
N GLU A 198 11.78 -9.55 4.26
CA GLU A 198 11.76 -11.01 4.33
C GLU A 198 10.47 -11.52 4.99
N GLN A 199 10.05 -10.89 6.09
CA GLN A 199 8.83 -11.27 6.80
C GLN A 199 7.56 -10.99 6.00
N LEU A 200 7.52 -9.85 5.30
CA LEU A 200 6.43 -9.47 4.39
C LEU A 200 6.37 -10.41 3.18
N THR A 201 7.50 -10.74 2.56
CA THR A 201 7.56 -11.70 1.43
C THR A 201 7.09 -13.08 1.88
N ALA A 202 7.48 -13.51 3.08
CA ALA A 202 6.99 -14.77 3.62
C ALA A 202 5.48 -14.73 3.89
N LEU A 203 4.92 -13.59 4.27
CA LEU A 203 3.46 -13.42 4.40
C LEU A 203 2.78 -13.44 3.03
N GLU A 204 3.37 -12.80 2.02
CA GLU A 204 2.86 -12.78 0.64
C GLU A 204 2.72 -14.21 0.10
N LYS A 205 3.75 -15.05 0.27
CA LYS A 205 3.72 -16.46 -0.16
C LYS A 205 2.56 -17.24 0.45
N ASP A 206 2.33 -17.06 1.75
CA ASP A 206 1.23 -17.74 2.45
C ASP A 206 -0.14 -17.16 2.02
N ALA A 207 -0.22 -15.84 1.86
CA ALA A 207 -1.43 -15.13 1.46
C ALA A 207 -1.85 -15.48 0.03
N VAL A 208 -0.92 -15.62 -0.89
CA VAL A 208 -1.21 -16.05 -2.27
C VAL A 208 -1.81 -17.46 -2.30
N VAL A 209 -1.25 -18.40 -1.53
CA VAL A 209 -1.83 -19.74 -1.41
C VAL A 209 -3.26 -19.67 -0.86
N GLN A 210 -3.45 -18.91 0.21
CA GLN A 210 -4.75 -18.74 0.83
C GLN A 210 -5.78 -18.12 -0.13
N PHE A 211 -5.38 -17.08 -0.86
CA PHE A 211 -6.24 -16.35 -1.79
C PHE A 211 -6.72 -17.26 -2.94
N TYR A 212 -5.82 -18.01 -3.57
CA TYR A 212 -6.17 -18.82 -4.73
C TYR A 212 -6.71 -20.22 -4.41
N PHE A 213 -6.33 -20.82 -3.27
CA PHE A 213 -6.62 -22.23 -2.99
C PHE A 213 -7.58 -22.49 -1.83
N SER A 214 -7.90 -21.49 -0.99
CA SER A 214 -8.73 -21.71 0.19
C SER A 214 -10.09 -22.33 -0.14
N GLU A 215 -10.78 -21.87 -1.19
CA GLU A 215 -12.07 -22.44 -1.59
C GLU A 215 -11.94 -23.92 -2.00
N TYR A 216 -10.88 -24.27 -2.74
CA TYR A 216 -10.65 -25.64 -3.17
C TYR A 216 -10.26 -26.56 -2.02
N ILE A 217 -9.49 -26.06 -1.05
CA ILE A 217 -9.20 -26.78 0.20
C ILE A 217 -10.51 -27.14 0.91
N HIS A 218 -11.44 -26.19 1.06
CA HIS A 218 -12.75 -26.47 1.66
C HIS A 218 -13.56 -27.50 0.86
N LYS A 219 -13.55 -27.42 -0.48
CA LYS A 219 -14.22 -28.42 -1.34
C LYS A 219 -13.61 -29.81 -1.18
N ILE A 220 -12.28 -29.91 -1.08
CA ILE A 220 -11.57 -31.18 -0.88
C ILE A 220 -11.88 -31.77 0.49
N TYR A 221 -11.97 -30.95 1.55
CA TYR A 221 -12.46 -31.42 2.86
C TYR A 221 -13.89 -31.97 2.79
N LYS A 222 -14.78 -31.37 1.99
CA LYS A 222 -16.12 -31.92 1.78
C LYS A 222 -16.08 -33.26 1.03
N LEU A 223 -15.21 -33.41 0.02
CA LEU A 223 -15.01 -34.68 -0.67
C LEU A 223 -14.53 -35.78 0.28
N ALA A 224 -13.58 -35.47 1.17
CA ALA A 224 -13.04 -36.39 2.17
C ALA A 224 -14.11 -36.97 3.09
N ASN A 225 -15.15 -36.18 3.38
CA ASN A 225 -16.27 -36.55 4.26
C ASN A 225 -17.50 -37.06 3.47
N SER A 226 -17.30 -37.53 2.25
CA SER A 226 -18.36 -38.07 1.39
C SER A 226 -17.98 -39.44 0.84
N ASP A 227 -18.98 -40.21 0.39
CA ASP A 227 -18.77 -41.50 -0.26
C ASP A 227 -17.90 -41.40 -1.53
N LYS A 228 -17.76 -40.21 -2.11
CA LYS A 228 -16.95 -40.00 -3.31
C LYS A 228 -15.50 -40.41 -3.09
N ALA A 229 -14.92 -40.08 -1.93
CA ALA A 229 -13.52 -40.39 -1.64
C ALA A 229 -13.29 -41.90 -1.39
N SER A 230 -14.30 -42.62 -0.91
CA SER A 230 -14.23 -44.09 -0.72
C SER A 230 -14.53 -44.87 -1.99
N VAL A 231 -15.42 -44.37 -2.85
CA VAL A 231 -15.76 -44.99 -4.14
C VAL A 231 -14.67 -44.73 -5.19
N PHE A 232 -14.06 -43.53 -5.18
CA PHE A 232 -13.00 -43.13 -6.12
C PHE A 232 -11.69 -42.73 -5.41
N PRO A 233 -11.04 -43.65 -4.67
CA PRO A 233 -9.82 -43.35 -3.93
C PRO A 233 -8.64 -42.91 -4.79
N ALA A 234 -8.49 -43.45 -6.02
CA ALA A 234 -7.41 -43.04 -6.92
C ALA A 234 -7.65 -41.62 -7.45
N VAL A 235 -8.86 -41.31 -7.90
CA VAL A 235 -9.20 -39.95 -8.39
C VAL A 235 -9.10 -38.93 -7.26
N TYR A 236 -9.56 -39.29 -6.05
CA TYR A 236 -9.43 -38.43 -4.89
C TYR A 236 -7.95 -38.17 -4.53
N ARG A 237 -7.07 -39.16 -4.69
CA ARG A 237 -5.63 -38.97 -4.51
C ARG A 237 -5.07 -37.98 -5.55
N ASP A 238 -5.50 -38.06 -6.80
CA ASP A 238 -5.07 -37.12 -7.85
C ASP A 238 -5.47 -35.69 -7.54
N VAL A 239 -6.70 -35.46 -7.03
CA VAL A 239 -7.17 -34.14 -6.61
C VAL A 239 -6.23 -33.54 -5.55
N LYS A 240 -5.81 -34.33 -4.56
CA LYS A 240 -4.89 -33.88 -3.51
C LYS A 240 -3.50 -33.56 -4.07
N ILE A 241 -2.99 -34.39 -4.98
CA ILE A 241 -1.69 -34.16 -5.63
C ILE A 241 -1.70 -32.83 -6.41
N HIS A 242 -2.76 -32.56 -7.16
CA HIS A 242 -2.87 -31.31 -7.91
C HIS A 242 -2.99 -30.10 -6.98
N LEU A 243 -3.70 -30.22 -5.85
CA LEU A 243 -3.73 -29.18 -4.82
C LEU A 243 -2.31 -28.92 -4.28
N GLU A 244 -1.60 -29.96 -3.84
CA GLU A 244 -0.25 -29.82 -3.28
C GLU A 244 0.71 -29.19 -4.29
N GLN A 245 0.70 -29.64 -5.55
CA GLN A 245 1.51 -29.06 -6.62
C GLN A 245 1.15 -27.60 -6.89
N GLY A 246 -0.14 -27.25 -6.87
CA GLY A 246 -0.62 -25.88 -7.03
C GLY A 246 -0.16 -24.96 -5.90
N GLN A 247 -0.24 -25.43 -4.65
CA GLN A 247 0.23 -24.69 -3.48
C GLN A 247 1.75 -24.46 -3.52
N VAL A 248 2.54 -25.51 -3.83
CA VAL A 248 4.00 -25.40 -3.97
C VAL A 248 4.36 -24.45 -5.11
N TYR A 249 3.67 -24.55 -6.25
CA TYR A 249 3.88 -23.64 -7.38
C TYR A 249 3.62 -22.19 -6.98
N ALA A 250 2.52 -21.92 -6.26
CA ALA A 250 2.19 -20.60 -5.77
C ALA A 250 3.21 -20.04 -4.79
N GLN A 251 3.75 -20.84 -3.87
CA GLN A 251 4.77 -20.37 -2.95
C GLN A 251 6.11 -20.05 -3.64
N GLN A 252 6.46 -20.82 -4.66
CA GLN A 252 7.70 -20.63 -5.42
C GLN A 252 7.60 -19.48 -6.43
N ASN A 253 6.41 -19.26 -7.00
CA ASN A 253 6.12 -18.29 -8.06
C ASN A 253 5.03 -17.32 -7.62
N TYR A 254 5.13 -16.79 -6.40
CA TYR A 254 4.08 -16.03 -5.69
C TYR A 254 3.60 -14.74 -6.41
N ARG A 255 4.33 -14.28 -7.43
CA ARG A 255 3.93 -13.15 -8.30
C ARG A 255 3.54 -13.54 -9.73
N GLU A 256 3.53 -14.83 -10.05
CA GLU A 256 3.11 -15.35 -11.36
C GLU A 256 1.61 -15.67 -11.34
N TYR A 257 0.79 -14.63 -11.17
CA TYR A 257 -0.65 -14.76 -10.89
C TYR A 257 -1.42 -15.58 -11.94
N ASP A 258 -1.09 -15.44 -13.23
CA ASP A 258 -1.73 -16.21 -14.30
C ASP A 258 -1.38 -17.70 -14.21
N GLY A 259 -0.11 -18.02 -13.90
CA GLY A 259 0.34 -19.39 -13.69
C GLY A 259 -0.33 -20.02 -12.45
N ILE A 260 -0.44 -19.25 -11.37
CA ILE A 260 -1.11 -19.68 -10.14
C ILE A 260 -2.60 -19.94 -10.39
N LYS A 261 -3.28 -19.04 -11.09
CA LYS A 261 -4.68 -19.20 -11.48
C LYS A 261 -4.89 -20.43 -12.33
N LEU A 262 -4.01 -20.68 -13.31
CA LEU A 262 -4.06 -21.91 -14.11
C LEU A 262 -3.94 -23.17 -13.25
N LYS A 263 -3.04 -23.18 -12.25
CA LYS A 263 -2.95 -24.30 -11.30
C LYS A 263 -4.21 -24.45 -10.45
N ALA A 264 -4.80 -23.35 -10.00
CA ALA A 264 -6.05 -23.35 -9.24
C ALA A 264 -7.22 -23.89 -10.09
N ASP A 265 -7.31 -23.51 -11.36
CA ASP A 265 -8.31 -23.99 -12.31
C ASP A 265 -8.14 -25.49 -12.59
N LEU A 266 -6.92 -26.01 -12.63
CA LEU A 266 -6.67 -27.46 -12.73
C LEU A 266 -7.18 -28.21 -11.49
N VAL A 267 -7.01 -27.65 -10.28
CA VAL A 267 -7.59 -28.25 -9.06
C VAL A 267 -9.12 -28.26 -9.15
N ALA A 268 -9.72 -27.14 -9.59
CA ALA A 268 -11.16 -27.03 -9.81
C ALA A 268 -11.65 -28.11 -10.80
N HIS A 269 -10.92 -28.30 -11.90
CA HIS A 269 -11.21 -29.32 -12.91
C HIS A 269 -11.18 -30.73 -12.31
N GLN A 270 -10.16 -31.08 -11.51
CA GLN A 270 -10.08 -32.41 -10.87
C GLN A 270 -11.21 -32.62 -9.83
N ILE A 271 -11.61 -31.57 -9.10
CA ILE A 271 -12.78 -31.64 -8.21
C ILE A 271 -14.06 -31.88 -9.02
N ALA A 272 -14.23 -31.23 -10.17
CA ALA A 272 -15.38 -31.46 -11.04
C ALA A 272 -15.38 -32.88 -11.61
N ARG A 273 -14.22 -33.41 -12.02
CA ARG A 273 -14.05 -34.78 -12.51
C ARG A 273 -14.55 -35.83 -11.52
N ILE A 274 -14.12 -35.79 -10.26
CA ILE A 274 -14.60 -36.76 -9.25
C ILE A 274 -16.12 -36.65 -9.00
N ASN A 275 -16.69 -35.44 -9.10
CA ASN A 275 -18.14 -35.27 -9.00
C ASN A 275 -18.87 -35.86 -10.21
N SER A 276 -18.33 -35.69 -11.41
CA SER A 276 -18.85 -36.28 -12.64
C SER A 276 -18.85 -37.81 -12.57
N LEU A 277 -17.69 -38.41 -12.25
CA LEU A 277 -17.56 -39.87 -12.09
C LEU A 277 -18.51 -40.43 -11.03
N TYR A 278 -18.70 -39.71 -9.91
CA TYR A 278 -19.66 -40.12 -8.91
C TYR A 278 -21.11 -40.07 -9.40
N SER A 279 -21.46 -39.08 -10.24
CA SER A 279 -22.77 -39.04 -10.90
C SER A 279 -22.97 -40.27 -11.79
N GLU A 280 -21.97 -40.63 -12.60
CA GLU A 280 -22.01 -41.83 -13.44
C GLU A 280 -22.14 -43.11 -12.60
N TYR A 281 -21.37 -43.22 -11.51
CA TYR A 281 -21.53 -44.31 -10.56
C TYR A 281 -22.96 -44.41 -10.03
N THR A 282 -23.58 -43.30 -9.59
CA THR A 282 -24.93 -43.35 -9.05
C THR A 282 -25.98 -43.83 -10.05
N ASN A 283 -25.75 -43.61 -11.35
CA ASN A 283 -26.59 -44.09 -12.44
C ASN A 283 -26.37 -45.59 -12.76
N LEU A 284 -25.18 -46.11 -12.47
CA LEU A 284 -24.74 -47.46 -12.87
C LEU A 284 -24.63 -48.46 -11.70
N LYS A 285 -24.73 -48.01 -10.45
CA LYS A 285 -24.49 -48.82 -9.24
C LYS A 285 -25.35 -50.09 -9.11
N THR A 286 -26.47 -50.18 -9.84
CA THR A 286 -27.30 -51.41 -9.85
C THR A 286 -26.79 -52.48 -10.83
N ALA A 287 -25.85 -52.13 -11.70
CA ALA A 287 -25.36 -52.97 -12.79
C ALA A 287 -23.91 -53.44 -12.62
N LEU A 288 -23.17 -52.91 -11.63
CA LEU A 288 -21.74 -53.15 -11.45
C LEU A 288 -21.42 -53.52 -9.99
N ASP A 289 -20.40 -54.37 -9.79
CA ASP A 289 -19.85 -54.68 -8.46
C ASP A 289 -19.07 -53.47 -7.93
N ASP A 290 -19.37 -53.04 -6.71
CA ASP A 290 -18.75 -51.89 -6.03
C ASP A 290 -17.21 -52.02 -5.93
N LYS A 291 -16.65 -53.24 -6.00
CA LYS A 291 -15.19 -53.45 -5.86
C LYS A 291 -14.37 -53.11 -7.09
N GLU A 292 -14.96 -53.12 -8.29
CA GLU A 292 -14.24 -52.86 -9.55
C GLU A 292 -14.68 -51.55 -10.23
N ILE A 293 -15.64 -50.84 -9.61
CA ILE A 293 -16.32 -49.71 -10.22
C ILE A 293 -15.41 -48.55 -10.61
N GLU A 294 -14.43 -48.19 -9.77
CA GLU A 294 -13.49 -47.13 -10.10
C GLU A 294 -12.67 -47.49 -11.34
N ASN A 295 -12.13 -48.73 -11.40
CA ASN A 295 -11.32 -49.16 -12.54
C ASN A 295 -12.13 -49.20 -13.83
N GLU A 296 -13.37 -49.68 -13.80
CA GLU A 296 -14.23 -49.73 -14.98
C GLU A 296 -14.61 -48.33 -15.47
N LEU A 297 -15.05 -47.44 -14.57
CA LEU A 297 -15.39 -46.07 -14.96
C LEU A 297 -14.18 -45.30 -15.48
N LEU A 298 -13.00 -45.51 -14.91
CA LEU A 298 -11.76 -44.87 -15.39
C LEU A 298 -11.34 -45.36 -16.78
N LYS A 299 -11.60 -46.63 -17.13
CA LYS A 299 -11.37 -47.12 -18.51
C LYS A 299 -12.23 -46.35 -19.51
N PHE A 300 -13.54 -46.26 -19.24
CA PHE A 300 -14.46 -45.51 -20.11
C PHE A 300 -14.12 -44.03 -20.19
N GLU A 301 -13.79 -43.40 -19.05
CA GLU A 301 -13.35 -42.01 -19.02
C GLU A 301 -12.10 -41.77 -19.88
N ASN A 302 -11.12 -42.67 -19.82
CA ASN A 302 -9.90 -42.56 -20.63
C ASN A 302 -10.19 -42.70 -22.13
N GLU A 303 -11.06 -43.63 -22.53
CA GLU A 303 -11.48 -43.77 -23.93
C GLU A 303 -12.19 -42.51 -24.44
N LEU A 304 -13.05 -41.90 -23.61
CA LEU A 304 -13.70 -40.63 -23.94
C LEU A 304 -12.68 -39.48 -24.04
N ALA A 305 -11.75 -39.38 -23.10
CA ALA A 305 -10.71 -38.35 -23.12
C ALA A 305 -9.82 -38.46 -24.36
N GLU A 306 -9.48 -39.68 -24.80
CA GLU A 306 -8.77 -39.87 -26.08
C GLU A 306 -9.59 -39.38 -27.29
N LEU A 307 -10.91 -39.58 -27.27
CA LEU A 307 -11.78 -39.09 -28.33
C LEU A 307 -11.85 -37.57 -28.34
N THR A 308 -12.03 -36.92 -27.18
CA THR A 308 -12.09 -35.45 -27.08
C THR A 308 -10.78 -34.81 -27.51
N GLU A 309 -9.64 -35.41 -27.17
CA GLU A 309 -8.32 -34.96 -27.61
C GLU A 309 -8.16 -35.10 -29.13
N LYS A 310 -8.54 -36.26 -29.71
CA LYS A 310 -8.45 -36.51 -31.17
C LYS A 310 -9.27 -35.52 -32.01
N VAL A 311 -10.37 -35.00 -31.48
CA VAL A 311 -11.20 -33.99 -32.17
C VAL A 311 -10.86 -32.55 -31.79
N GLY A 312 -9.79 -32.34 -30.99
CA GLY A 312 -9.29 -31.03 -30.61
C GLY A 312 -10.16 -30.27 -29.60
N LEU A 313 -10.91 -30.99 -28.77
CA LEU A 313 -11.70 -30.41 -27.67
C LEU A 313 -10.92 -30.34 -26.35
N GLY A 314 -9.79 -31.04 -26.23
CA GLY A 314 -8.97 -31.07 -25.03
C GLY A 314 -9.53 -31.99 -23.93
N ASP A 315 -9.10 -31.75 -22.69
CA ASP A 315 -9.57 -32.47 -21.50
C ASP A 315 -10.96 -31.97 -21.07
N LEU A 316 -11.96 -32.84 -21.20
CA LEU A 316 -13.35 -32.59 -20.81
C LEU A 316 -13.81 -33.51 -19.66
N ARG A 317 -12.87 -34.13 -18.93
CA ARG A 317 -13.21 -35.09 -17.86
C ARG A 317 -13.93 -34.47 -16.67
N ASN A 318 -13.99 -33.14 -16.59
CA ASN A 318 -14.85 -32.42 -15.66
C ASN A 318 -16.36 -32.54 -15.99
N LEU A 319 -16.74 -32.99 -17.18
CA LEU A 319 -18.12 -33.17 -17.62
C LEU A 319 -18.58 -34.63 -17.49
N THR A 320 -19.89 -34.85 -17.47
CA THR A 320 -20.48 -36.21 -17.53
C THR A 320 -20.16 -36.89 -18.86
N PHE A 321 -20.21 -38.22 -18.91
CA PHE A 321 -19.91 -38.98 -20.14
C PHE A 321 -20.85 -38.59 -21.29
N SER A 322 -22.12 -38.35 -20.97
CA SER A 322 -23.12 -37.89 -21.95
C SER A 322 -22.79 -36.50 -22.50
N GLU A 323 -22.35 -35.57 -21.65
CA GLU A 323 -21.95 -34.23 -22.09
C GLU A 323 -20.68 -34.26 -22.95
N GLN A 324 -19.68 -35.06 -22.57
CA GLN A 324 -18.45 -35.24 -23.37
C GLN A 324 -18.78 -35.79 -24.77
N LEU A 325 -19.60 -36.84 -24.84
CA LEU A 325 -20.04 -37.42 -26.11
C LEU A 325 -20.85 -36.43 -26.96
N ASN A 326 -21.72 -35.62 -26.35
CA ASN A 326 -22.45 -34.59 -27.07
C ASN A 326 -21.50 -33.53 -27.65
N LYS A 327 -20.46 -33.13 -26.91
CA LYS A 327 -19.45 -32.19 -27.42
C LYS A 327 -18.66 -32.76 -28.60
N VAL A 328 -18.31 -34.05 -28.56
CA VAL A 328 -17.68 -34.73 -29.70
C VAL A 328 -18.62 -34.73 -30.91
N LYS A 329 -19.90 -35.06 -30.73
CA LYS A 329 -20.91 -35.06 -31.82
C LYS A 329 -21.12 -33.68 -32.43
N GLU A 330 -21.11 -32.61 -31.64
CA GLU A 330 -21.24 -31.23 -32.12
C GLU A 330 -20.03 -30.78 -32.97
N LYS A 331 -18.88 -31.44 -32.81
CA LYS A 331 -17.61 -31.08 -33.45
C LYS A 331 -17.37 -31.81 -34.78
N LEU A 332 -17.93 -33.01 -34.93
CA LEU A 332 -17.81 -33.88 -36.12
C LEU A 332 -18.70 -33.41 -37.27
#